data_AF-A0A928UAQ6-F1
#
_entry.id   AF-A0A928UAQ6-F1
#
_cell.length_a   1.000
_cell.length_b   1.000
_cell.length_c   1.000
_cell.angle_alpha   90.00
_cell.angle_beta   90.00
_cell.angle_gamma   90.00
#
_symmetry.space_group_name_H-M   'P 1'
#
loop_
_entity.id
_entity.type
_entity.pdbx_description
1 polymer ?
#
loop_
_entity_poly.entity_id
_entity_poly.type
_entity_poly.pdbx_seq_one_letter_code
_entity_poly.pdbx_strand_id
1 'polypeptide(L)'
;MLIKHPLKKRLIKSVLLLMGLVIALTLYPLTKNNSNLANDQDIVSNSNILYLSTINPGKDWQTTISITNSECKCKQRRVNATLTAYDKDGLSLEVIKNVIRLRANKTKTFHSQTLPTDAESLRVESNGSIICNAIFKTRDGTKSEVVPAIKESSRQLDFPALLSYDDLYITHVPERNY
;
A
#
# COMPACT_ATOMS: atom_id res chain seq x y z
N MET A 1 -57.66 -39.52 -55.32
CA MET A 1 -57.81 -38.62 -54.16
C MET A 1 -56.53 -38.71 -53.32
N LEU A 2 -55.57 -37.80 -53.52
CA LEU A 2 -54.25 -37.84 -52.87
C LEU A 2 -54.24 -36.93 -51.63
N ILE A 3 -54.24 -37.54 -50.45
CA ILE A 3 -54.13 -36.82 -49.17
C ILE A 3 -52.67 -36.40 -48.98
N LYS A 4 -52.36 -35.12 -49.20
CA LYS A 4 -51.04 -34.55 -48.90
C LYS A 4 -50.90 -34.37 -47.39
N HIS A 5 -50.04 -35.16 -46.74
CA HIS A 5 -49.76 -35.07 -45.31
C HIS A 5 -49.01 -33.78 -44.92
N PRO A 6 -49.64 -32.84 -44.17
CA PRO A 6 -49.00 -31.58 -43.77
C PRO A 6 -48.09 -31.73 -42.53
N LEU A 7 -48.12 -32.88 -41.85
CA LEU A 7 -47.38 -33.10 -40.60
C LEU A 7 -45.85 -33.13 -40.78
N LYS A 8 -45.33 -33.70 -41.86
CA LYS A 8 -43.87 -33.80 -42.08
C LYS A 8 -43.18 -32.43 -42.19
N LYS A 9 -43.82 -31.45 -42.82
CA LYS A 9 -43.24 -30.10 -42.99
C LYS A 9 -43.17 -29.30 -41.69
N ARG A 10 -44.12 -29.49 -40.77
CA ARG A 10 -44.07 -28.85 -39.43
C ARG A 10 -42.98 -29.45 -38.56
N LEU A 11 -42.83 -30.78 -38.58
CA LEU A 11 -41.81 -31.48 -37.79
C LEU A 11 -40.38 -31.09 -38.20
N ILE A 12 -40.13 -30.97 -39.51
CA ILE A 12 -38.81 -30.57 -40.03
C ILE A 12 -38.48 -29.12 -39.64
N LYS A 13 -39.47 -28.21 -39.68
CA LYS A 13 -39.27 -26.82 -39.23
C LYS A 13 -38.95 -26.73 -37.74
N SER A 14 -39.64 -27.48 -36.89
CA SER A 14 -39.37 -27.49 -35.45
C SER A 14 -38.00 -28.09 -35.11
N VAL A 15 -37.56 -29.12 -35.85
CA VAL A 15 -36.23 -29.72 -35.66
C VAL A 15 -35.12 -28.76 -36.08
N LEU A 16 -35.27 -28.05 -37.20
CA LEU A 16 -34.32 -27.03 -37.63
C LEU A 16 -34.23 -25.86 -36.64
N LEU A 17 -35.36 -25.44 -36.06
CA LEU A 17 -35.40 -24.37 -35.06
C LEU A 17 -34.72 -24.78 -33.75
N LEU A 18 -34.94 -26.02 -33.29
CA LEU A 18 -34.26 -26.56 -32.11
C LEU A 18 -32.75 -26.70 -32.34
N MET A 19 -32.32 -27.18 -33.51
CA MET A 19 -30.89 -27.29 -33.83
C MET A 19 -30.20 -25.93 -33.84
N GLY A 20 -30.85 -24.89 -34.40
CA GLY A 20 -30.33 -23.52 -34.34
C GLY A 20 -30.21 -22.98 -32.92
N LEU A 21 -31.18 -23.29 -32.04
CA LEU A 21 -31.15 -22.89 -30.63
C LEU A 21 -30.02 -23.59 -29.86
N VAL A 22 -29.82 -24.89 -30.09
CA VAL A 22 -28.75 -25.67 -29.46
C VAL A 22 -27.37 -25.14 -29.88
N ILE A 23 -27.18 -24.82 -31.17
CA ILE A 23 -25.94 -24.22 -31.68
C ILE A 23 -25.68 -22.84 -31.04
N ALA A 24 -26.73 -22.01 -30.89
CA ALA A 24 -26.61 -20.71 -30.23
C ALA A 24 -26.25 -20.83 -28.74
N LEU A 25 -26.81 -21.82 -28.04
CA LEU A 25 -26.54 -22.09 -26.61
C LEU A 25 -25.14 -22.67 -26.37
N THR A 26 -24.61 -23.47 -27.30
CA THR A 26 -23.26 -24.05 -27.17
C THR A 26 -22.14 -23.09 -27.59
N LEU A 27 -22.41 -22.08 -28.43
CA LEU A 27 -21.44 -21.05 -28.83
C LEU A 27 -21.43 -19.82 -27.90
N TYR A 28 -22.47 -19.61 -27.09
CA TYR A 28 -22.56 -18.50 -26.14
C TYR A 28 -21.44 -18.45 -25.07
N PRO A 29 -20.94 -19.57 -24.53
CA PRO A 29 -19.84 -19.52 -23.56
C PRO A 29 -18.46 -19.24 -24.20
N LEU A 30 -18.31 -19.36 -25.54
CA LEU A 30 -17.03 -19.06 -26.21
C LEU A 30 -16.84 -17.57 -26.49
N THR A 31 -17.90 -16.81 -26.75
CA THR A 31 -17.79 -15.38 -27.05
C THR A 31 -17.74 -14.49 -25.80
N LYS A 32 -18.23 -14.99 -24.65
CA LYS A 32 -18.19 -14.24 -23.38
C LYS A 32 -16.82 -14.29 -22.68
N ASN A 33 -15.94 -15.22 -23.07
CA ASN A 33 -14.61 -15.38 -22.45
C ASN A 33 -13.48 -14.61 -23.15
N ASN A 34 -13.72 -13.94 -24.29
CA ASN A 34 -12.67 -13.27 -25.07
C ASN A 34 -12.76 -11.74 -25.06
N SER A 35 -13.13 -11.12 -23.93
CA SER A 35 -13.05 -9.65 -23.76
C SER A 35 -12.07 -9.17 -22.68
N ASN A 36 -11.23 -10.05 -22.15
CA ASN A 36 -10.17 -9.67 -21.19
C ASN A 36 -8.75 -9.81 -21.75
N LEU A 37 -8.58 -9.70 -23.07
CA LEU A 37 -7.26 -9.73 -23.71
C LEU A 37 -6.94 -8.40 -24.40
N ALA A 38 -7.12 -7.31 -23.66
CA ALA A 38 -6.63 -5.98 -24.03
C ALA A 38 -6.62 -5.06 -22.80
N ASN A 39 -5.91 -5.44 -21.73
CA ASN A 39 -5.44 -4.49 -20.71
C ASN A 39 -4.30 -5.04 -19.85
N ASP A 40 -3.39 -5.81 -20.43
CA ASP A 40 -2.19 -6.35 -19.75
C ASP A 40 -0.92 -5.55 -20.09
N GLN A 41 -1.08 -4.33 -20.60
CA GLN A 41 -0.02 -3.34 -20.69
C GLN A 41 -0.43 -2.18 -19.77
N ASP A 42 0.38 -1.96 -18.73
CA ASP A 42 0.20 -1.01 -17.60
C ASP A 42 -0.60 -1.47 -16.37
N ILE A 43 -0.47 -2.73 -15.96
CA ILE A 43 -0.34 -2.98 -14.51
C ILE A 43 1.08 -2.55 -14.12
N VAL A 44 1.31 -1.24 -14.12
CA VAL A 44 2.26 -0.68 -13.14
C VAL A 44 1.68 -1.13 -11.81
N SER A 45 2.24 -2.18 -11.22
CA SER A 45 2.10 -2.44 -9.80
C SER A 45 2.55 -1.16 -9.14
N ASN A 46 1.60 -0.25 -8.88
CA ASN A 46 1.82 1.03 -8.22
C ASN A 46 2.03 0.69 -6.74
N SER A 47 3.11 -0.03 -6.47
CA SER A 47 3.57 -0.36 -5.14
C SER A 47 4.21 0.89 -4.58
N ASN A 48 3.57 1.48 -3.57
CA ASN A 48 4.23 2.45 -2.72
C ASN A 48 5.08 1.69 -1.72
N ILE A 49 6.38 1.87 -1.80
CA ILE A 49 7.35 1.31 -0.87
C ILE A 49 7.89 2.45 0.00
N LEU A 50 7.81 2.26 1.31
CA LEU A 50 8.33 3.18 2.32
C LEU A 50 9.26 2.42 3.27
N TYR A 51 10.31 3.10 3.73
CA TYR A 51 11.31 2.56 4.63
C TYR A 51 11.34 3.36 5.93
N LEU A 52 11.34 2.66 7.06
CA LEU A 52 11.66 3.21 8.38
C LEU A 52 13.01 2.65 8.80
N SER A 53 14.02 3.51 8.76
CA SER A 53 15.43 3.13 8.98
C SER A 53 15.77 2.81 10.44
N THR A 54 14.96 3.28 11.40
CA THR A 54 15.12 2.95 12.81
C THR A 54 13.76 2.78 13.48
N ILE A 55 13.63 1.75 14.30
CA ILE A 55 12.43 1.49 15.13
C ILE A 55 12.76 1.26 16.61
N ASN A 56 14.03 1.31 16.98
CA ASN A 56 14.50 1.10 18.34
C ASN A 56 15.59 2.13 18.70
N PRO A 57 15.21 3.32 19.19
CA PRO A 57 16.19 4.37 19.52
C PRO A 57 16.86 4.14 20.89
N GLY A 58 16.59 3.02 21.57
CA GLY A 58 17.17 2.67 22.87
C GLY A 58 16.15 2.26 23.93
N LYS A 59 16.64 1.77 25.07
CA LYS A 59 15.83 1.11 26.12
C LYS A 59 14.81 2.02 26.82
N ASP A 60 15.08 3.32 26.87
CA ASP A 60 14.26 4.32 27.57
C ASP A 60 13.10 4.86 26.73
N TRP A 61 13.01 4.42 25.48
CA TRP A 61 12.00 4.85 24.53
C TRP A 61 10.99 3.75 24.25
N GLN A 62 9.78 4.17 23.92
CA GLN A 62 8.72 3.35 23.37
C GLN A 62 8.50 3.78 21.93
N THR A 63 8.44 2.82 21.02
CA THR A 63 8.20 3.07 19.60
C THR A 63 6.78 2.63 19.23
N THR A 64 6.08 3.51 18.52
CA THR A 64 4.81 3.20 17.87
C THR A 64 4.93 3.50 16.38
N ILE A 65 4.69 2.50 15.55
CA ILE A 65 4.60 2.65 14.10
C ILE A 65 3.16 2.99 13.75
N SER A 66 2.95 4.02 12.93
CA SER A 66 1.64 4.42 12.45
C SER A 66 1.60 4.35 10.93
N ILE A 67 0.57 3.70 10.38
CA ILE A 67 0.34 3.56 8.94
C ILE A 67 -1.05 4.09 8.64
N THR A 68 -1.13 5.15 7.85
CA THR A 68 -2.36 5.85 7.50
C THR A 68 -2.62 5.75 6.01
N ASN A 69 -3.84 5.33 5.64
CA ASN A 69 -4.29 5.42 4.25
C ASN A 69 -4.61 6.88 3.91
N SER A 70 -3.86 7.48 2.97
CA SER A 70 -3.99 8.88 2.56
C SER A 70 -4.94 9.10 1.37
N GLU A 71 -5.58 8.03 0.88
CA GLU A 71 -6.59 8.13 -0.17
C GLU A 71 -7.82 8.92 0.29
N CYS A 72 -8.39 9.72 -0.61
CA CYS A 72 -9.61 10.48 -0.33
C CYS A 72 -10.80 9.57 0.02
N LYS A 73 -11.57 9.95 1.06
CA LYS A 73 -12.85 9.30 1.41
C LYS A 73 -13.84 9.25 0.24
N CYS A 74 -13.82 10.27 -0.63
CA CYS A 74 -14.64 10.35 -1.83
C CYS A 74 -14.48 9.16 -2.77
N LYS A 75 -13.29 8.52 -2.79
CA LYS A 75 -13.01 7.33 -3.61
C LYS A 75 -13.26 6.01 -2.87
N GLN A 76 -13.50 6.05 -1.55
CA GLN A 76 -13.62 4.90 -0.64
C GLN A 76 -12.54 3.81 -0.84
N ARG A 77 -11.38 4.18 -1.37
CA ARG A 77 -10.36 3.21 -1.78
C ARG A 77 -9.75 2.57 -0.54
N ARG A 78 -9.85 1.25 -0.47
CA ARG A 78 -9.12 0.47 0.55
C ARG A 78 -7.71 0.24 0.05
N VAL A 79 -6.76 0.43 0.95
CA VAL A 79 -5.35 0.12 0.71
C VAL A 79 -4.99 -1.13 1.48
N ASN A 80 -4.27 -2.03 0.83
CA ASN A 80 -3.63 -3.17 1.44
C ASN A 80 -2.15 -2.81 1.60
N ALA A 81 -1.62 -2.97 2.81
CA ALA A 81 -0.20 -2.80 3.08
C ALA A 81 0.39 -4.07 3.70
N THR A 82 1.63 -4.39 3.34
CA THR A 82 2.45 -5.46 3.88
C THR A 82 3.62 -4.83 4.63
N LEU A 83 3.91 -5.34 5.82
CA LEU A 83 5.00 -4.87 6.66
C LEU A 83 6.06 -5.97 6.76
N THR A 84 7.30 -5.66 6.40
CA THR A 84 8.45 -6.57 6.51
C THR A 84 9.47 -5.97 7.46
N ALA A 85 9.94 -6.79 8.40
CA ALA A 85 10.98 -6.39 9.35
C ALA A 85 12.35 -6.91 8.91
N TYR A 86 13.38 -6.10 9.16
CA TYR A 86 14.76 -6.43 8.86
C TYR A 86 15.63 -6.24 10.10
N ASP A 87 16.67 -7.06 10.21
CA ASP A 87 17.69 -6.91 11.24
C ASP A 87 18.70 -5.80 10.91
N LYS A 88 19.70 -5.64 11.78
CA LYS A 88 20.79 -4.68 11.63
C LYS A 88 21.63 -4.85 10.36
N ASP A 89 21.69 -6.06 9.82
CA ASP A 89 22.50 -6.42 8.65
C ASP A 89 21.66 -6.33 7.36
N GLY A 90 20.37 -5.98 7.47
CA GLY A 90 19.44 -5.86 6.36
C GLY A 90 18.84 -7.19 5.92
N LEU A 91 18.96 -8.26 6.72
CA LEU A 91 18.30 -9.53 6.43
C LEU A 91 16.84 -9.48 6.85
N SER A 92 15.95 -9.97 5.99
CA SER A 92 14.53 -10.03 6.27
C SER A 92 14.26 -11.06 7.37
N LEU A 93 13.80 -10.59 8.54
CA LEU A 93 13.48 -11.44 9.67
C LEU A 93 12.12 -12.13 9.50
N GLU A 94 11.10 -11.37 9.09
CA GLU A 94 9.79 -11.91 8.76
C GLU A 94 8.93 -10.88 8.02
N VAL A 95 8.04 -11.36 7.15
CA VAL A 95 6.86 -10.59 6.78
C VAL A 95 5.90 -10.67 7.95
N ILE A 96 5.61 -9.54 8.59
CA ILE A 96 4.57 -9.46 9.62
C ILE A 96 3.25 -9.70 8.90
N LYS A 97 2.77 -10.95 8.97
CA LYS A 97 1.77 -11.60 8.10
C LYS A 97 0.34 -11.06 8.19
N ASN A 98 0.17 -9.77 8.43
CA ASN A 98 -1.12 -9.10 8.33
C ASN A 98 -1.10 -8.11 7.17
N VAL A 99 -1.80 -8.47 6.08
CA VAL A 99 -2.23 -7.48 5.09
C VAL A 99 -3.11 -6.46 5.81
N ILE A 100 -2.60 -5.25 5.98
CA ILE A 100 -3.28 -4.17 6.65
C ILE A 100 -4.29 -3.59 5.66
N ARG A 101 -5.55 -4.03 5.76
CA ARG A 101 -6.63 -3.47 4.95
C ARG A 101 -7.19 -2.21 5.58
N LEU A 102 -6.72 -1.05 5.12
CA LEU A 102 -7.09 0.26 5.62
C LEU A 102 -8.15 0.93 4.75
N ARG A 103 -9.25 1.38 5.37
CA ARG A 103 -10.18 2.32 4.72
C ARG A 103 -9.52 3.70 4.58
N ALA A 104 -10.00 4.50 3.63
CA ALA A 104 -9.57 5.88 3.43
C ALA A 104 -9.52 6.68 4.74
N ASN A 105 -8.43 7.42 4.96
CA ASN A 105 -8.15 8.23 6.16
C ASN A 105 -8.20 7.46 7.49
N LYS A 106 -7.96 6.14 7.46
CA LYS A 106 -7.80 5.34 8.67
C LYS A 106 -6.35 4.98 8.90
N THR A 107 -6.00 4.96 10.18
CA THR A 107 -4.67 4.66 10.69
C THR A 107 -4.69 3.34 11.44
N LYS A 108 -3.67 2.52 11.21
CA LYS A 108 -3.34 1.37 12.05
C LYS A 108 -2.02 1.65 12.76
N THR A 109 -1.93 1.29 14.03
CA THR A 109 -0.70 1.42 14.81
C THR A 109 -0.17 0.06 15.23
N PHE A 110 1.15 -0.03 15.37
CA PHE A 110 1.90 -1.18 15.86
C PHE A 110 2.88 -0.72 16.93
N HIS A 111 2.94 -1.42 18.04
CA HIS A 111 3.93 -1.17 19.07
C HIS A 111 5.19 -2.00 18.76
N SER A 112 6.38 -1.45 18.98
CA SER A 112 7.62 -2.18 18.64
C SER A 112 7.76 -3.52 19.36
N GLN A 113 7.17 -3.67 20.55
CA GLN A 113 7.15 -4.94 21.28
C GLN A 113 6.37 -6.07 20.57
N THR A 114 5.59 -5.73 19.54
CA THR A 114 4.85 -6.71 18.70
C THR A 114 5.61 -7.10 17.43
N LEU A 115 6.76 -6.48 17.18
CA LEU A 115 7.65 -6.79 16.07
C LEU A 115 8.64 -7.91 16.48
N PRO A 116 9.30 -8.59 15.53
CA PRO A 116 10.37 -9.53 15.84
C PRO A 116 11.44 -8.88 16.73
N THR A 117 12.00 -9.65 17.68
CA THR A 117 12.91 -9.13 18.73
C THR A 117 14.14 -8.41 18.17
N ASP A 118 14.67 -8.89 17.04
CA ASP A 118 15.87 -8.36 16.41
C ASP A 118 15.58 -7.34 15.29
N ALA A 119 14.33 -6.87 15.18
CA ALA A 119 13.92 -5.92 14.15
C ALA A 119 14.50 -4.53 14.41
N GLU A 120 15.26 -4.02 13.44
CA GLU A 120 15.91 -2.71 13.49
C GLU A 120 15.33 -1.72 12.48
N SER A 121 14.80 -2.22 11.37
CA SER A 121 14.17 -1.41 10.34
C SER A 121 12.93 -2.10 9.75
N LEU A 122 12.08 -1.31 9.09
CA LEU A 122 10.84 -1.78 8.48
C LEU A 122 10.72 -1.32 7.03
N ARG A 123 10.20 -2.19 6.16
CA ARG A 123 9.70 -1.87 4.82
C ARG A 123 8.19 -2.01 4.82
N VAL A 124 7.50 -0.98 4.34
CA VAL A 124 6.06 -0.98 4.13
C VAL A 124 5.78 -0.93 2.64
N GLU A 125 5.14 -1.96 2.12
CA GLU A 125 4.73 -2.03 0.73
C GLU A 125 3.20 -1.96 0.64
N SER A 126 2.66 -1.14 -0.27
CA SER A 126 1.21 -0.97 -0.38
C SER A 126 0.74 -0.71 -1.80
N ASN A 127 -0.51 -1.07 -2.10
CA ASN A 127 -1.13 -0.90 -3.42
C ASN A 127 -1.84 0.46 -3.62
N GLY A 128 -1.51 1.46 -2.79
CA GLY A 128 -2.11 2.79 -2.81
C GLY A 128 -1.29 3.79 -2.02
N SER A 129 -1.80 5.01 -1.87
CA SER A 129 -1.06 6.06 -1.16
C SER A 129 -1.18 5.91 0.35
N ILE A 130 -0.05 5.68 1.05
CA ILE A 130 0.01 5.65 2.51
C ILE A 130 1.02 6.65 3.06
N ILE A 131 0.78 7.07 4.30
CA ILE A 131 1.73 7.80 5.14
C ILE A 131 2.15 6.84 6.25
N CYS A 132 3.45 6.69 6.48
CA CYS A 132 4.00 5.86 7.54
C CYS A 132 4.96 6.68 8.41
N ASN A 133 4.83 6.58 9.73
CA ASN A 133 5.73 7.24 10.67
C ASN A 133 6.11 6.30 11.82
N ALA A 134 7.34 6.42 12.31
CA ALA A 134 7.73 5.94 13.63
C ALA A 134 7.57 7.09 14.64
N ILE A 135 6.92 6.80 15.76
CA ILE A 135 6.71 7.74 16.86
C ILE A 135 7.48 7.19 18.05
N PHE A 136 8.50 7.92 18.47
CA PHE A 136 9.29 7.63 19.65
C PHE A 136 8.78 8.48 20.80
N LYS A 137 8.58 7.85 21.95
CA LYS A 137 8.20 8.55 23.18
C LYS A 137 9.01 8.00 24.33
N THR A 138 9.61 8.84 25.15
CA THR A 138 10.30 8.38 26.36
C THR A 138 9.29 7.73 27.31
N ARG A 139 9.73 6.75 28.12
CA ARG A 139 8.84 6.02 29.03
C ARG A 139 8.18 6.92 30.09
N ASP A 140 8.86 7.98 30.50
CA ASP A 140 8.33 9.03 31.39
C ASP A 140 7.37 10.00 30.66
N GLY A 141 7.31 9.93 29.32
CA GLY A 141 6.46 10.73 28.46
C GLY A 141 6.89 12.19 28.28
N THR A 142 8.07 12.59 28.77
CA THR A 142 8.54 13.98 28.73
C THR A 142 9.04 14.41 27.34
N LYS A 143 9.50 13.47 26.52
CA LYS A 143 10.01 13.71 25.17
C LYS A 143 9.32 12.81 24.15
N SER A 144 9.15 13.34 22.94
CA SER A 144 8.67 12.58 21.80
C SER A 144 9.27 13.09 20.51
N GLU A 145 9.47 12.18 19.56
CA GLU A 145 9.97 12.47 18.22
C GLU A 145 9.13 11.68 17.21
N VAL A 146 8.89 12.28 16.04
CA VAL A 146 8.17 11.64 14.94
C VAL A 146 9.09 11.61 13.73
N VAL A 147 9.41 10.40 13.28
CA VAL A 147 10.26 10.17 12.12
C VAL A 147 9.40 9.63 10.98
N PRO A 148 9.24 10.39 9.88
CA PRO A 148 8.49 9.90 8.72
C PRO A 148 9.27 8.83 7.98
N ALA A 149 8.55 7.88 7.39
CA ALA A 149 9.14 6.87 6.52
C ALA A 149 9.59 7.48 5.19
N ILE A 150 10.73 7.03 4.69
CA ILE A 150 11.32 7.48 3.44
C ILE A 150 10.70 6.69 2.30
N LYS A 151 10.13 7.38 1.31
CA LYS A 151 9.56 6.73 0.13
C LYS A 151 10.68 6.31 -0.83
N GLU A 152 10.61 5.10 -1.38
CA GLU A 152 11.66 4.55 -2.26
C GLU A 152 11.90 5.40 -3.51
N SER A 153 10.84 6.00 -4.06
CA SER A 153 10.95 6.90 -5.22
C SER A 153 11.43 8.32 -4.85
N SER A 154 11.73 8.59 -3.57
CA SER A 154 12.27 9.88 -3.15
C SER A 154 13.71 10.02 -3.61
N ARG A 155 13.92 10.75 -4.71
CA ARG A 155 15.24 11.03 -5.29
C ARG A 155 16.04 12.10 -4.54
N GLN A 156 15.45 12.71 -3.52
CA GLN A 156 16.02 13.82 -2.78
C GLN A 156 16.00 13.48 -1.29
N LEU A 157 17.20 13.39 -0.70
CA LEU A 157 17.42 13.37 0.74
C LEU A 157 17.75 14.81 1.14
N ASP A 158 16.75 15.56 1.58
CA ASP A 158 16.99 16.88 2.15
C ASP A 158 17.53 16.71 3.57
N PHE A 159 18.85 16.78 3.71
CA PHE A 159 19.47 16.90 5.02
C PHE A 159 19.40 18.36 5.47
N PRO A 160 18.84 18.66 6.66
CA PRO A 160 18.99 19.99 7.21
C PRO A 160 20.48 20.27 7.38
N ALA A 161 20.95 21.39 6.82
CA ALA A 161 22.29 21.88 7.15
C ALA A 161 22.30 22.12 8.66
N LEU A 162 23.10 21.34 9.39
CA LEU A 162 23.41 21.65 10.77
C LEU A 162 24.10 23.02 10.73
N LEU A 163 23.38 24.07 11.12
CA LEU A 163 24.00 25.36 11.37
C LEU A 163 25.11 25.09 12.39
N SER A 164 26.36 25.25 11.95
CA SER A 164 27.50 25.23 12.83
C SER A 164 27.23 26.24 13.93
N TYR A 165 27.35 25.83 15.18
CA TYR A 165 27.11 26.63 16.37
C TYR A 165 28.18 27.73 16.59
N ASP A 166 28.93 28.09 15.55
CA ASP A 166 30.08 28.99 15.62
C ASP A 166 29.79 30.42 15.12
N ASP A 167 28.64 30.69 14.51
CA ASP A 167 28.32 32.02 13.95
C ASP A 167 27.55 32.95 14.92
N LEU A 168 27.45 32.58 16.21
CA LEU A 168 26.74 33.36 17.23
C LEU A 168 27.67 34.16 18.14
N TYR A 169 28.67 34.84 17.57
CA TYR A 169 29.42 35.89 18.28
C TYR A 169 29.78 37.08 17.38
N ILE A 170 28.82 37.97 17.15
CA ILE A 170 29.04 39.41 16.86
C ILE A 170 27.80 40.09 17.46
N THR A 171 27.80 41.02 18.42
CA THR A 171 28.79 41.88 19.10
C THR A 171 28.06 42.46 20.32
N HIS A 172 28.72 42.61 21.47
CA HIS A 172 28.36 43.70 22.37
C HIS A 172 29.65 44.39 22.82
N VAL A 173 30.01 45.47 22.11
CA VAL A 173 30.78 46.55 22.71
C VAL A 173 29.77 47.40 23.48
N PRO A 174 29.94 47.52 24.79
CA PRO A 174 29.99 48.83 25.41
C PRO A 174 31.29 48.91 26.23
N GLU A 175 32.04 50.00 26.19
CA GLU A 175 31.84 51.04 27.19
C GLU A 175 32.43 52.36 26.71
N ARG A 176 31.70 53.45 26.97
CA ARG A 176 32.22 54.81 26.95
C ARG A 176 32.71 55.20 28.34
N ASN A 177 33.67 56.13 28.33
CA ASN A 177 34.08 57.09 29.37
C ASN A 177 35.05 56.55 30.42
N TYR A 178 36.31 57.00 30.38
CA TYR A 178 36.77 58.26 30.99
C TYR A 178 37.89 58.89 30.16
#